data_AF-A0A0S8KE11-F1
#
_entry.id   AF-A0A0S8KE11-F1
#
_cell.length_a   1.000
_cell.length_b   1.000
_cell.length_c   1.000
_cell.angle_alpha   90.00
_cell.angle_beta   90.00
_cell.angle_gamma   90.00
#
_symmetry.space_group_name_H-M   'P 1'
#
loop_
_entity.id
_entity.type
_entity.pdbx_description
1 polymer ?
#
loop_
_entity_poly.entity_id
_entity_poly.type
_entity_poly.pdbx_seq_one_letter_code
_entity_poly.pdbx_strand_id
1 'polypeptide(L)'
;MDITIDPNRIWGTNTIEEKAEKEEAKKPDIEKLKRTDEWQRIFSPEGTFLTGAVNTEHWLGFGLREKLPVMFWGSYAFMSKHPVRTVVRLDDQSRLRLSGLLWPEAKERIADTAYATVERVGRGQIILFATDPTYRMWLPGEQRLFLNAILLGPGMGTSQPLPW
;
A
#
# COMPACT_ATOMS: atom_id res chain seq x y z
N MET A 1 -17.17 -51.75 -18.87
CA MET A 1 -17.71 -50.40 -18.60
C MET A 1 -16.57 -49.44 -18.90
N ASP A 2 -16.37 -49.14 -20.18
CA ASP A 2 -15.18 -48.40 -20.64
C ASP A 2 -15.43 -46.90 -20.52
N ILE A 3 -14.78 -46.30 -19.52
CA ILE A 3 -14.81 -44.85 -19.31
C ILE A 3 -13.78 -44.26 -20.27
N THR A 4 -14.28 -43.71 -21.38
CA THR A 4 -13.45 -42.99 -22.34
C THR A 4 -13.32 -41.55 -21.84
N ILE A 5 -12.12 -41.17 -21.39
CA ILE A 5 -11.82 -39.83 -20.86
C ILE A 5 -11.24 -38.98 -21.99
N ASP A 6 -11.91 -37.89 -22.32
CA ASP A 6 -11.46 -36.92 -23.33
C ASP A 6 -10.36 -36.00 -22.76
N PRO A 7 -9.11 -36.08 -23.27
CA PRO A 7 -7.97 -35.30 -22.76
C PRO A 7 -8.17 -33.78 -22.88
N ASN A 8 -8.95 -33.32 -23.87
CA ASN A 8 -9.22 -31.90 -24.07
C ASN A 8 -10.11 -31.30 -23.01
N ARG A 9 -10.83 -32.12 -22.23
CA ARG A 9 -11.66 -31.63 -21.11
C ARG A 9 -10.86 -31.39 -19.83
N ILE A 10 -9.70 -32.03 -19.73
CA ILE A 10 -8.81 -31.94 -18.55
C ILE A 10 -7.73 -30.89 -18.78
N TRP A 11 -7.19 -30.79 -20.01
CA TRP A 11 -6.07 -29.91 -20.35
C TRP A 11 -6.39 -28.86 -21.41
N GLY A 12 -7.49 -29.01 -22.14
CA GLY A 12 -7.94 -28.01 -23.10
C GLY A 12 -8.68 -26.90 -22.36
N THR A 13 -8.24 -25.67 -22.58
CA THR A 13 -9.09 -24.52 -22.32
C THR A 13 -10.35 -24.70 -23.16
N ASN A 14 -11.48 -24.97 -22.51
CA ASN A 14 -12.77 -24.65 -23.10
C ASN A 14 -12.73 -23.13 -23.33
N THR A 15 -12.30 -22.72 -24.52
CA THR A 15 -12.55 -21.39 -25.03
C THR A 15 -14.05 -21.33 -25.26
N ILE A 16 -14.78 -21.16 -24.16
CA ILE A 16 -15.99 -20.35 -24.20
C ILE A 16 -15.44 -19.03 -24.72
N GLU A 17 -15.56 -18.81 -26.02
CA GLU A 17 -15.52 -17.49 -26.61
C GLU A 17 -16.75 -16.76 -26.06
N GLU A 18 -16.75 -16.47 -24.76
CA GLU A 18 -17.32 -15.24 -24.28
C GLU A 18 -16.60 -14.20 -25.11
N LYS A 19 -17.32 -13.68 -26.10
CA LYS A 19 -17.19 -12.32 -26.56
C LYS A 19 -17.33 -11.42 -25.33
N ALA A 20 -16.35 -11.44 -24.44
CA ALA A 20 -15.93 -10.26 -23.73
C ALA A 20 -15.52 -9.33 -24.85
N GLU A 21 -16.47 -8.51 -25.28
CA GLU A 21 -16.17 -7.25 -25.93
C GLU A 21 -15.00 -6.69 -25.15
N LYS A 22 -13.82 -6.70 -25.78
CA LYS A 22 -12.80 -5.73 -25.50
C LYS A 22 -13.44 -4.40 -25.88
N GLU A 23 -14.31 -3.87 -25.02
CA GLU A 23 -14.42 -2.43 -24.88
C GLU A 23 -12.99 -1.98 -24.65
N GLU A 24 -12.37 -1.48 -25.71
CA GLU A 24 -11.16 -0.69 -25.61
C GLU A 24 -11.47 0.35 -24.55
N ALA A 25 -10.95 0.16 -23.34
CA ALA A 25 -11.21 1.02 -22.22
C ALA A 25 -10.84 2.44 -22.67
N LYS A 26 -11.87 3.25 -22.97
CA LYS A 26 -11.69 4.64 -23.38
C LYS A 26 -10.77 5.24 -22.34
N LYS A 27 -9.61 5.74 -22.77
CA LYS A 27 -8.65 6.39 -21.87
C LYS A 27 -9.44 7.35 -20.99
N PRO A 28 -9.48 7.15 -19.67
CA PRO A 28 -10.36 7.92 -18.82
C PRO A 28 -9.99 9.39 -18.95
N ASP A 29 -11.01 10.24 -19.01
CA ASP A 29 -10.85 11.68 -19.16
C ASP A 29 -10.07 12.24 -17.96
N ILE A 30 -8.83 12.66 -18.20
CA ILE A 30 -7.87 13.02 -17.17
C ILE A 30 -8.38 14.21 -16.34
N GLU A 31 -9.06 15.18 -16.96
CA GLU A 31 -9.59 16.33 -16.23
C GLU A 31 -10.71 15.94 -15.29
N LYS A 32 -11.60 15.03 -15.72
CA LYS A 32 -12.67 14.51 -14.85
C LYS A 32 -12.09 13.75 -13.66
N LEU A 33 -11.09 12.90 -13.88
CA LEU A 33 -10.41 12.18 -12.80
C LEU A 33 -9.78 13.12 -11.78
N LYS A 34 -9.10 14.18 -12.25
CA LYS A 34 -8.51 15.21 -11.36
C LYS A 34 -9.57 15.92 -10.53
N ARG A 35 -10.69 16.31 -11.16
CA ARG A 35 -11.80 16.98 -10.45
C ARG A 35 -12.44 16.06 -9.40
N THR A 36 -12.62 14.79 -9.72
CA THR A 36 -13.11 13.79 -8.76
C THR A 36 -12.12 13.59 -7.62
N ASP A 37 -10.81 13.53 -7.92
CA ASP A 37 -9.76 13.44 -6.90
C ASP A 37 -9.79 14.64 -5.95
N GLU A 38 -9.86 15.86 -6.48
CA GLU A 38 -9.95 17.10 -5.69
C GLU A 38 -11.18 17.11 -4.78
N TRP A 39 -12.33 16.70 -5.29
CA TRP A 39 -13.56 16.61 -4.50
C TRP A 39 -13.42 15.56 -3.37
N GLN A 40 -12.86 14.39 -3.66
CA GLN A 40 -12.63 13.34 -2.66
C GLN A 40 -11.65 13.78 -1.57
N ARG A 41 -10.66 14.63 -1.88
CA ARG A 41 -9.71 15.15 -0.88
C ARG A 41 -10.39 15.98 0.21
N ILE A 42 -11.54 16.59 -0.06
CA ILE A 42 -12.28 17.37 0.93
C ILE A 42 -12.72 16.49 2.11
N PHE A 43 -12.97 15.20 1.86
CA PHE A 43 -13.40 14.24 2.88
C PHE A 43 -12.24 13.58 3.62
N SER A 44 -11.00 14.01 3.38
CA SER A 44 -9.82 13.41 4.00
C SER A 44 -9.93 13.50 5.52
N PRO A 45 -9.64 12.40 6.25
CA PRO A 45 -9.79 12.36 7.68
C PRO A 45 -8.61 13.09 8.35
N GLU A 46 -8.90 13.79 9.43
CA GLU A 46 -7.88 14.47 10.23
C GLU A 46 -7.82 13.83 11.63
N GLY A 47 -6.69 13.20 11.96
CA GLY A 47 -6.46 12.60 13.28
C GLY A 47 -7.22 11.30 13.53
N THR A 48 -7.57 10.58 12.46
CA THR A 48 -8.22 9.27 12.55
C THR A 48 -7.18 8.17 12.67
N PHE A 49 -7.44 7.16 13.50
CA PHE A 49 -6.56 6.00 13.61
C PHE A 49 -6.99 4.91 12.63
N LEU A 50 -6.05 4.53 11.76
CA LEU A 50 -6.25 3.52 10.73
C LEU A 50 -5.41 2.26 11.02
N THR A 51 -5.84 1.14 10.47
CA THR A 51 -5.09 -0.13 10.52
C THR A 51 -4.10 -0.17 9.36
N GLY A 52 -2.81 -0.26 9.67
CA GLY A 52 -1.75 -0.61 8.73
C GLY A 52 -1.38 -2.09 8.84
N ALA A 53 -1.45 -2.82 7.73
CA ALA A 53 -0.87 -4.15 7.57
C ALA A 53 0.65 -4.03 7.32
N VAL A 54 1.44 -4.66 8.19
CA VAL A 54 2.91 -4.59 8.18
C VAL A 54 3.49 -5.86 7.56
N ASN A 55 4.44 -5.69 6.65
CA ASN A 55 5.32 -6.75 6.20
C ASN A 55 6.45 -6.95 7.22
N THR A 56 6.29 -7.95 8.09
CA THR A 56 7.25 -8.29 9.16
C THR A 56 8.54 -8.94 8.64
N GLU A 57 8.53 -9.49 7.43
CA GLU A 57 9.73 -10.06 6.79
C GLU A 57 10.69 -8.98 6.28
N HIS A 58 10.19 -7.76 6.06
CA HIS A 58 11.02 -6.64 5.66
C HIS A 58 11.74 -6.06 6.87
N TRP A 59 13.03 -5.74 6.75
CA TRP A 59 13.86 -5.22 7.85
C TRP A 59 13.26 -3.97 8.53
N LEU A 60 12.56 -3.12 7.78
CA LEU A 60 11.90 -1.93 8.32
C LEU A 60 10.75 -2.30 9.27
N GLY A 61 10.09 -3.45 9.05
CA GLY A 61 9.02 -3.99 9.90
C GLY A 61 9.52 -4.74 11.13
N PHE A 62 10.83 -4.80 11.38
CA PHE A 62 11.41 -5.59 12.46
C PHE A 62 10.92 -5.17 13.85
N GLY A 63 10.41 -6.13 14.63
CA GLY A 63 9.86 -5.89 15.97
C GLY A 63 8.46 -5.27 15.99
N LEU A 64 7.82 -5.10 14.83
CA LEU A 64 6.41 -4.74 14.73
C LEU A 64 5.53 -5.99 14.65
N ARG A 65 4.24 -5.81 14.95
CA ARG A 65 3.21 -6.82 14.71
C ARG A 65 2.66 -6.67 13.29
N GLU A 66 1.95 -7.69 12.83
CA GLU A 66 1.27 -7.69 11.51
C GLU A 66 0.28 -6.53 11.33
N LYS A 67 -0.29 -6.03 12.43
CA LYS A 67 -1.20 -4.89 12.44
C LYS A 67 -0.61 -3.76 13.28
N LEU A 68 -0.53 -2.59 12.67
CA LEU A 68 -0.03 -1.35 13.24
C LEU A 68 -1.12 -0.30 13.22
N PRO A 69 -1.56 0.22 14.39
CA PRO A 69 -2.35 1.44 14.44
C PRO A 69 -1.51 2.60 13.91
N VAL A 70 -2.06 3.33 12.94
CA VAL A 70 -1.43 4.48 12.30
C VAL A 70 -2.31 5.70 12.52
N MET A 71 -1.73 6.85 12.87
CA MET A 71 -2.46 8.10 12.86
C MET A 71 -2.42 8.70 11.45
N PHE A 72 -3.59 8.81 10.83
CA PHE A 72 -3.70 9.39 9.51
C PHE A 72 -4.10 10.86 9.58
N TRP A 73 -3.34 11.68 8.87
CA TRP A 73 -3.51 13.11 8.72
C TRP A 73 -3.10 13.52 7.30
N GLY A 74 -3.92 14.34 6.64
CA GLY A 74 -3.68 14.78 5.27
C GLY A 74 -4.51 14.06 4.19
N SER A 75 -4.30 14.47 2.94
CA SER A 75 -5.20 14.15 1.82
C SER A 75 -4.60 13.30 0.70
N TYR A 76 -3.33 12.92 0.83
CA TYR A 76 -2.62 12.13 -0.16
C TYR A 76 -2.81 10.64 0.08
N ALA A 77 -3.12 9.92 -0.99
CA ALA A 77 -3.18 8.47 -1.05
C ALA A 77 -2.03 8.01 -1.96
N PHE A 78 -1.05 7.32 -1.38
CA PHE A 78 0.12 6.88 -2.13
C PHE A 78 -0.05 5.44 -2.62
N MET A 79 0.39 5.20 -3.86
CA MET A 79 0.47 3.85 -4.43
C MET A 79 1.93 3.52 -4.70
N SER A 80 2.30 2.25 -4.48
CA SER A 80 3.60 1.74 -4.86
C SER A 80 3.53 1.09 -6.23
N LYS A 81 4.57 1.31 -7.03
CA LYS A 81 4.78 0.62 -8.31
C LYS A 81 6.02 -0.23 -8.19
N HIS A 82 5.98 -1.47 -8.69
CA HIS A 82 7.18 -2.31 -8.77
C HIS A 82 8.32 -1.53 -9.48
N PRO A 83 9.53 -1.44 -8.90
CA PRO A 83 10.13 -2.27 -7.85
C PRO A 83 10.02 -1.77 -6.39
N VAL A 84 9.25 -0.72 -6.11
CA VAL A 84 9.09 -0.15 -4.77
C VAL A 84 8.51 -1.18 -3.79
N ARG A 85 9.10 -1.30 -2.60
CA ARG A 85 8.64 -2.20 -1.55
C ARG A 85 7.70 -1.47 -0.61
N THR A 86 6.48 -1.98 -0.43
CA THR A 86 5.54 -1.47 0.58
C THR A 86 5.71 -2.26 1.86
N VAL A 87 6.17 -1.59 2.91
CA VAL A 87 6.41 -2.20 4.22
C VAL A 87 5.15 -2.10 5.08
N VAL A 88 4.45 -0.98 5.00
CA VAL A 88 3.16 -0.80 5.66
C VAL A 88 2.15 -0.39 4.62
N ARG A 89 1.10 -1.19 4.45
CA ARG A 89 -0.05 -0.91 3.60
C ARG A 89 -1.26 -0.69 4.48
N LEU A 90 -2.11 0.28 4.17
CA LEU A 90 -3.36 0.45 4.89
C LEU A 90 -4.32 -0.71 4.56
N ASP A 91 -5.02 -1.22 5.57
CA ASP A 91 -5.89 -2.39 5.43
C ASP A 91 -7.09 -2.09 4.52
N ASP A 92 -7.84 -3.12 4.16
CA ASP A 92 -9.02 -2.99 3.30
C ASP A 92 -10.13 -2.15 3.96
N GLN A 93 -11.07 -1.65 3.16
CA GLN A 93 -12.16 -0.76 3.61
C GLN A 93 -12.96 -1.27 4.83
N SER A 94 -13.10 -2.59 4.98
CA SER A 94 -13.86 -3.20 6.08
C SER A 94 -13.12 -3.10 7.43
N ARG A 95 -11.78 -3.17 7.41
CA ARG A 95 -10.93 -3.18 8.61
C ARG A 95 -10.06 -1.93 8.78
N LEU A 96 -10.12 -1.00 7.83
CA LEU A 96 -9.27 0.18 7.78
C LEU A 96 -9.44 1.10 9.01
N ARG A 97 -10.67 1.31 9.50
CA ARG A 97 -10.94 2.26 10.59
C ARG A 97 -10.80 1.58 11.96
N LEU A 98 -9.87 2.05 12.78
CA LEU A 98 -9.80 1.68 14.21
C LEU A 98 -10.63 2.62 15.07
N SER A 99 -10.41 3.93 14.94
CA SER A 99 -11.15 4.95 15.70
C SER A 99 -11.09 6.30 15.00
N GLY A 100 -11.96 7.24 15.39
CA GLY A 100 -12.11 8.55 14.75
C GLY A 100 -13.19 8.59 13.66
N LEU A 101 -13.36 9.76 13.06
CA LEU A 101 -14.33 10.01 12.01
C LEU A 101 -13.71 9.74 10.64
N LEU A 102 -14.18 8.70 9.97
CA LEU A 102 -13.77 8.37 8.61
C LEU A 102 -14.99 8.37 7.69
N TRP A 103 -15.02 9.31 6.76
CA TRP A 103 -16.05 9.39 5.72
C TRP A 103 -15.97 8.18 4.78
N PRO A 104 -17.10 7.68 4.24
CA PRO A 104 -17.10 6.57 3.29
C PRO A 104 -16.23 6.83 2.05
N GLU A 105 -16.27 8.05 1.51
CA GLU A 105 -15.51 8.48 0.33
C GLU A 105 -14.00 8.44 0.60
N ALA A 106 -13.58 8.89 1.77
CA ALA A 106 -12.19 8.83 2.18
C ALA A 106 -11.73 7.42 2.51
N LYS A 107 -12.61 6.60 3.11
CA LYS A 107 -12.35 5.18 3.34
C LYS A 107 -12.06 4.47 2.01
N GLU A 108 -12.86 4.73 0.98
CA GLU A 108 -12.66 4.15 -0.34
C GLU A 108 -11.33 4.59 -0.97
N ARG A 109 -11.02 5.89 -0.87
CA ARG A 109 -9.78 6.48 -1.39
C ARG A 109 -8.51 5.95 -0.72
N ILE A 110 -8.56 5.74 0.60
CA ILE A 110 -7.39 5.45 1.45
C ILE A 110 -7.13 3.94 1.58
N ALA A 111 -8.15 3.10 1.41
CA ALA A 111 -8.00 1.65 1.50
C ALA A 111 -6.94 1.12 0.52
N ASP A 112 -6.19 0.12 0.96
CA ASP A 112 -5.12 -0.55 0.19
C ASP A 112 -3.94 0.35 -0.26
N THR A 113 -3.92 1.61 0.16
CA THR A 113 -2.84 2.54 -0.16
C THR A 113 -1.58 2.25 0.67
N ALA A 114 -0.44 2.69 0.17
CA ALA A 114 0.82 2.52 0.84
C ALA A 114 1.02 3.60 1.92
N TYR A 115 1.27 3.16 3.15
CA TYR A 115 1.64 4.05 4.25
C TYR A 115 3.16 4.26 4.32
N ALA A 116 3.93 3.17 4.32
CA ALA A 116 5.38 3.21 4.35
C ALA A 116 5.96 2.44 3.18
N THR A 117 6.80 3.12 2.39
CA THR A 117 7.43 2.55 1.20
C THR A 117 8.93 2.74 1.23
N VAL A 118 9.64 1.81 0.59
CA VAL A 118 11.09 1.84 0.45
C VAL A 118 11.42 1.67 -1.03
N GLU A 119 12.16 2.64 -1.56
CA GLU A 119 12.64 2.66 -2.94
C GLU A 119 14.15 2.78 -2.97
N ARG A 120 14.82 1.98 -3.80
CA ARG A 120 16.27 2.12 -4.01
C ARG A 120 16.53 3.17 -5.06
N VAL A 121 17.42 4.11 -4.75
CA VAL A 121 17.84 5.15 -5.68
C VAL A 121 19.36 5.18 -5.73
N GLY A 122 19.91 4.73 -6.86
CA GLY A 122 21.35 4.55 -7.04
C GLY A 122 21.95 3.64 -5.97
N ARG A 123 22.84 4.20 -5.14
CA ARG A 123 23.48 3.51 -4.01
C ARG A 123 22.78 3.73 -2.68
N GLY A 124 21.78 4.61 -2.63
CA GLY A 124 20.99 4.90 -1.46
C GLY A 124 19.59 4.30 -1.51
N GLN A 125 18.75 4.79 -0.61
CA GLN A 125 17.33 4.49 -0.62
C GLN A 125 16.52 5.70 -0.14
N ILE A 126 15.26 5.73 -0.54
CA ILE A 126 14.25 6.66 -0.07
C ILE A 126 13.23 5.84 0.71
N ILE A 127 12.96 6.28 1.94
CA ILE A 127 11.91 5.72 2.79
C ILE A 127 10.84 6.81 2.90
N LEU A 128 9.65 6.54 2.38
CA LEU A 128 8.55 7.49 2.39
C LEU A 128 7.46 7.01 3.36
N PHE A 129 7.04 7.93 4.23
CA PHE A 129 5.88 7.79 5.09
C PHE A 129 4.76 8.69 4.57
N ALA A 130 3.54 8.18 4.49
CA ALA A 130 2.38 8.91 3.99
C ALA A 130 1.99 10.07 4.91
N THR A 131 2.19 9.89 6.21
CA THR A 131 1.95 10.89 7.27
C THR A 131 3.17 10.95 8.18
N ASP A 132 3.22 11.94 9.07
CA ASP A 132 4.31 12.08 10.04
C ASP A 132 4.33 10.90 11.03
N PRO A 133 5.34 10.00 11.00
CA PRO A 133 5.41 8.84 11.89
C PRO A 133 5.85 9.22 13.32
N THR A 134 6.14 10.50 13.57
CA THR A 134 6.61 11.03 14.85
C THR A 134 5.61 11.95 15.54
N TYR A 135 4.41 12.10 14.98
CA TYR A 135 3.41 13.04 15.49
C TYR A 135 3.12 12.81 16.98
N ARG A 136 3.57 13.78 17.79
CA ARG A 136 3.49 13.77 19.26
C ARG A 136 4.03 12.53 19.95
N MET A 137 4.71 11.63 19.24
CA MET A 137 5.30 10.44 19.82
C MET A 137 4.26 9.57 20.58
N TRP A 138 3.00 9.55 20.12
CA TRP A 138 1.91 8.82 20.81
C TRP A 138 1.89 7.32 20.54
N LEU A 139 2.29 6.89 19.35
CA LEU A 139 2.16 5.51 18.90
C LEU A 139 3.51 4.79 18.92
N PRO A 140 3.75 3.82 19.83
CA PRO A 140 5.03 3.14 19.94
C PRO A 140 5.37 2.30 18.71
N GLY A 141 4.36 1.84 17.96
CA GLY A 141 4.57 1.12 16.72
C GLY A 141 5.11 2.01 15.59
N GLU A 142 4.53 3.20 15.39
CA GLU A 142 5.04 4.16 14.39
C GLU A 142 6.43 4.67 14.76
N GLN A 143 6.67 4.93 16.05
CA GLN A 143 8.00 5.26 16.55
C GLN A 143 9.03 4.17 16.25
N ARG A 144 8.68 2.91 16.48
CA ARG A 144 9.58 1.79 16.18
C ARG A 144 9.85 1.68 14.69
N LEU A 145 8.85 1.88 13.85
CA LEU A 145 8.98 1.92 12.40
C LEU A 145 9.95 3.04 11.97
N PHE A 146 9.80 4.25 12.53
CA PHE A 146 10.67 5.38 12.28
C PHE A 146 12.11 5.14 12.77
N LEU A 147 12.29 4.60 13.97
CA LEU A 147 13.60 4.25 14.52
C LEU A 147 14.29 3.17 13.69
N ASN A 148 13.54 2.17 13.19
CA ASN A 148 14.08 1.18 12.28
C ASN A 148 14.59 1.84 10.98
N ALA A 149 13.88 2.84 10.45
CA ALA A 149 14.31 3.58 9.27
C ALA A 149 15.66 4.29 9.51
N ILE A 150 15.84 4.92 10.66
CA ILE A 150 17.08 5.64 11.01
C ILE A 150 18.22 4.68 11.31
N LEU A 151 17.99 3.70 12.18
CA LEU A 151 19.04 2.84 12.72
C LEU A 151 19.45 1.74 11.74
N LEU A 152 18.47 1.11 11.07
CA LEU A 152 18.72 -0.01 10.16
C LEU A 152 18.85 0.43 8.70
N GLY A 153 18.26 1.58 8.34
CA GLY A 153 18.25 2.06 6.96
C GLY A 153 19.62 2.10 6.29
N PRO A 154 20.65 2.74 6.89
CA PRO A 154 21.97 2.80 6.28
C PRO A 154 22.55 1.41 5.96
N GLY A 155 22.39 0.43 6.86
CA GLY A 155 22.96 -0.91 6.68
C GLY A 155 22.13 -1.85 5.79
N MET A 156 20.80 -1.76 5.85
CA MET A 156 19.92 -2.76 5.24
C MET A 156 19.42 -2.38 3.84
N GLY A 157 19.40 -1.09 3.49
CA GLY A 157 18.84 -0.65 2.21
C GLY A 157 19.76 0.22 1.35
N THR A 158 20.94 0.57 1.83
CA THR A 158 21.96 1.27 1.01
C THR A 158 23.09 0.33 0.61
N SER A 159 23.86 0.72 -0.40
CA SER A 159 25.10 0.06 -0.82
C SER A 159 26.20 1.12 -0.81
N GLN A 160 26.76 1.36 0.38
CA GLN A 160 27.87 2.29 0.56
C GLN A 160 29.12 1.67 -0.11
N PRO A 161 29.76 2.38 -1.06
CA PRO A 161 31.04 1.93 -1.57
C PRO A 161 32.06 2.03 -0.44
N LEU A 162 32.66 0.90 -0.07
CA LEU A 162 33.77 0.90 0.87
C LEU A 162 35.04 1.38 0.13
N PRO A 163 35.88 2.22 0.75
CA PRO A 163 37.04 2.83 0.09
C PRO A 163 38.27 1.90 -0.01
N TRP A 164 38.11 0.58 0.11
CA TRP A 164 39.19 -0.39 0.11
C TRP A 164 38.86 -1.58 -0.80
#